data_AF-X1LDP0-F1
#
_entry.id   AF-X1LDP0-F1
#
_cell.length_a   1.000
_cell.length_b   1.000
_cell.length_c   1.000
_cell.angle_alpha   90.00
_cell.angle_beta   90.00
_cell.angle_gamma   90.00
#
_symmetry.space_group_name_H-M   'P 1'
#
loop_
_entity.id
_entity.type
_entity.pdbx_description
1 polymer ?
#
loop_
_entity_poly.entity_id
_entity_poly.type
_entity_poly.pdbx_seq_one_letter_code
_entity_poly.pdbx_strand_id
1 'polypeptide(L)'
;GFCRKARKQTEDAKAKAGLMFLFLSMMSMIGFFLMFIADTLLITLTDHPGYSEFIYIAWIFAILFFIFTYLSLVMPKWLVDRIEK
;
A
#
# COMPACT_ATOMS: atom_id res chain seq x y z
N GLY A 1 23.59 29.59 3.42
CA GLY A 1 22.35 29.71 2.63
C GLY A 1 22.02 28.45 1.83
N PHE A 2 22.98 27.89 1.08
CA PHE A 2 22.76 26.79 0.14
C PHE A 2 22.42 25.43 0.78
N CYS A 3 23.12 25.02 1.85
CA CYS A 3 22.84 23.74 2.55
C CYS A 3 21.41 23.62 3.09
N ARG A 4 20.79 24.75 3.49
CA ARG A 4 19.40 24.76 3.99
C ARG A 4 18.38 24.50 2.88
N LYS A 5 18.67 24.96 1.65
CA LYS A 5 17.79 24.80 0.49
C LYS A 5 17.86 23.38 -0.06
N ALA A 6 19.07 22.83 -0.18
CA ALA A 6 19.27 21.43 -0.57
C ALA A 6 18.62 20.47 0.42
N ARG A 7 18.83 20.67 1.73
CA ARG A 7 18.24 19.81 2.78
C ARG A 7 16.70 19.81 2.78
N LYS A 8 16.07 20.97 2.53
CA LYS A 8 14.61 21.06 2.36
C LYS A 8 14.11 20.30 1.14
N GLN A 9 14.80 20.43 0.00
CA GLN A 9 14.42 19.78 -1.25
C GLN A 9 14.51 18.24 -1.13
N THR A 10 15.50 17.75 -0.39
CA THR A 10 15.67 16.33 -0.09
C THR A 10 14.64 15.81 0.93
N GLU A 11 14.28 16.60 1.94
CA GLU A 11 13.16 16.27 2.85
C GLU A 11 11.81 16.24 2.12
N ASP A 12 11.56 17.18 1.19
CA ASP A 12 10.36 17.21 0.36
C ASP A 12 10.25 15.99 -0.58
N ALA A 13 11.37 15.54 -1.16
CA ALA A 13 11.40 14.35 -2.01
C ALA A 13 11.08 13.08 -1.20
N LYS A 14 11.62 12.96 0.02
CA LYS A 14 11.31 11.84 0.92
C LYS A 14 9.84 11.86 1.34
N ALA A 15 9.33 13.01 1.76
CA ALA A 15 7.93 13.16 2.14
C ALA A 15 6.99 12.79 0.99
N LYS A 16 7.29 13.24 -0.25
CA LYS A 16 6.51 12.87 -1.44
C LYS A 16 6.51 11.38 -1.72
N ALA A 17 7.67 10.72 -1.64
CA ALA A 17 7.76 9.28 -1.83
C ALA A 17 6.99 8.50 -0.75
N GLY A 18 7.12 8.91 0.52
CA GLY A 18 6.36 8.32 1.63
C GLY A 18 4.85 8.47 1.44
N LEU A 19 4.39 9.64 0.99
CA LEU A 19 2.99 9.88 0.62
C LEU A 19 2.53 9.02 -0.56
N MET A 20 3.36 8.84 -1.59
CA MET A 20 3.05 7.96 -2.71
C MET A 20 2.86 6.51 -2.27
N PHE A 21 3.73 5.99 -1.39
CA PHE A 21 3.56 4.65 -0.81
C PHE A 21 2.31 4.56 0.07
N LEU A 22 1.97 5.62 0.80
CA LEU A 22 0.73 5.70 1.57
C LEU A 22 -0.50 5.59 0.67
N PHE A 23 -0.54 6.35 -0.43
CA PHE A 23 -1.63 6.27 -1.40
C PHE A 23 -1.72 4.87 -2.03
N LEU A 24 -0.58 4.26 -2.35
CA LEU A 24 -0.56 2.89 -2.89
C LEU A 24 -1.05 1.85 -1.88
N SER A 25 -0.77 2.04 -0.59
CA SER A 25 -1.34 1.21 0.46
C SER A 25 -2.85 1.41 0.55
N MET A 26 -3.34 2.65 0.56
CA MET A 26 -4.78 2.93 0.56
C MET A 26 -5.50 2.30 -0.64
N MET A 27 -4.91 2.35 -1.84
CA MET A 27 -5.46 1.66 -3.02
C MET A 27 -5.50 0.14 -2.85
N SER A 28 -4.46 -0.45 -2.23
CA SER A 28 -4.44 -1.89 -1.92
C SER A 28 -5.51 -2.27 -0.92
N MET A 29 -5.77 -1.41 0.08
CA MET A 29 -6.85 -1.59 1.06
C MET A 29 -8.24 -1.51 0.40
N ILE A 30 -8.44 -0.56 -0.53
CA ILE A 30 -9.68 -0.50 -1.33
C ILE A 30 -9.86 -1.80 -2.13
N GLY A 31 -8.80 -2.29 -2.78
CA GLY A 31 -8.81 -3.57 -3.49
C GLY A 31 -9.18 -4.76 -2.59
N PHE A 32 -8.63 -4.81 -1.37
CA PHE A 32 -8.98 -5.81 -0.36
C PHE A 32 -10.48 -5.81 -0.05
N PHE A 33 -11.06 -4.63 0.23
CA PHE A 33 -12.49 -4.52 0.51
C PHE A 33 -13.36 -4.92 -0.67
N LEU A 34 -12.99 -4.55 -1.90
CA LEU A 34 -13.72 -4.95 -3.11
C LEU A 34 -13.76 -6.48 -3.27
N MET A 35 -12.65 -7.17 -3.02
CA MET A 35 -12.59 -8.63 -3.07
C MET A 35 -13.45 -9.27 -1.97
N PHE A 36 -13.45 -8.68 -0.78
CA PHE A 36 -14.30 -9.14 0.32
C PHE A 36 -15.80 -8.98 0.03
N ILE A 37 -16.18 -7.87 -0.59
CA ILE A 37 -17.57 -7.64 -1.03
C ILE A 37 -17.96 -8.66 -2.11
N ALA A 38 -17.08 -8.91 -3.09
CA ALA A 38 -17.32 -9.91 -4.14
C ALA A 38 -17.47 -11.33 -3.57
N ASP A 39 -16.61 -11.71 -2.62
CA ASP A 39 -16.68 -12.98 -1.89
C ASP A 39 -18.03 -13.12 -1.16
N THR A 40 -18.43 -12.08 -0.42
CA THR A 40 -19.70 -12.04 0.32
C THR A 40 -20.90 -12.14 -0.63
N LEU A 41 -20.89 -11.42 -1.75
CA LEU A 41 -21.95 -11.49 -2.75
C LEU A 41 -22.05 -12.87 -3.39
N LEU A 42 -20.91 -13.49 -3.69
CA LEU A 42 -20.88 -14.83 -4.27
C LEU A 42 -21.45 -15.86 -3.30
N ILE A 43 -21.03 -15.85 -2.04
CA ILE A 43 -21.54 -16.77 -1.01
C ILE A 43 -23.05 -16.58 -0.82
N THR A 44 -23.53 -15.34 -0.74
CA THR A 44 -24.94 -15.05 -0.47
C THR A 44 -25.87 -15.30 -1.66
N LEU A 45 -25.38 -15.17 -2.90
CA LEU A 45 -26.20 -15.38 -4.11
C LEU A 45 -26.14 -16.80 -4.67
N THR A 46 -25.07 -17.54 -4.40
CA THR A 46 -24.85 -18.86 -5.04
C THR A 46 -24.75 -20.02 -4.05
N ASP A 47 -24.95 -19.78 -2.74
CA ASP A 47 -24.80 -20.77 -1.66
C ASP A 47 -23.49 -21.57 -1.79
N HIS A 48 -22.45 -20.89 -2.28
CA HIS A 48 -21.23 -21.56 -2.68
C HIS A 48 -20.55 -22.18 -1.45
N PRO A 49 -20.37 -23.51 -1.40
CA PRO A 49 -19.79 -24.14 -0.23
C PRO A 49 -18.27 -23.90 -0.21
N GLY A 50 -17.78 -23.27 0.86
CA GLY A 50 -16.35 -23.11 1.15
C GLY A 50 -15.77 -21.72 0.86
N TYR A 51 -14.44 -21.62 0.98
CA TYR A 51 -13.68 -20.40 0.69
C TYR A 51 -13.63 -20.14 -0.82
N SER A 52 -14.04 -18.94 -1.25
CA SER A 52 -13.97 -18.55 -2.67
C SER A 52 -12.57 -18.13 -3.07
N GLU A 53 -12.29 -18.14 -4.38
CA GLU A 53 -11.05 -17.61 -4.96
C GLU A 53 -10.81 -16.14 -4.57
N PHE A 54 -11.90 -15.37 -4.37
CA PHE A 54 -11.87 -13.98 -3.96
C PHE A 54 -11.19 -13.75 -2.61
N ILE A 55 -11.35 -14.66 -1.65
CA ILE A 55 -10.71 -14.51 -0.34
C ILE A 55 -9.19 -14.63 -0.45
N TYR A 56 -8.68 -15.53 -1.29
CA TYR A 56 -7.25 -15.70 -1.50
C TYR A 56 -6.64 -14.47 -2.17
N ILE A 57 -7.33 -13.89 -3.15
CA ILE A 57 -6.93 -12.64 -3.79
C ILE A 57 -6.96 -11.48 -2.77
N ALA A 58 -7.96 -11.43 -1.89
CA ALA A 58 -8.02 -10.44 -0.82
C ALA A 58 -6.77 -10.53 0.08
N TRP A 59 -6.34 -11.72 0.48
CA TRP A 59 -5.12 -11.88 1.28
C TRP A 59 -3.86 -11.34 0.58
N ILE A 60 -3.75 -11.45 -0.75
CA ILE A 60 -2.66 -10.83 -1.51
C ILE A 60 -2.70 -9.30 -1.36
N PHE A 61 -3.87 -8.69 -1.50
CA PHE A 61 -4.04 -7.25 -1.30
C PHE A 61 -3.72 -6.81 0.14
N ALA A 62 -4.06 -7.63 1.14
CA ALA A 62 -3.73 -7.37 2.53
C ALA A 62 -2.20 -7.38 2.78
N ILE A 63 -1.48 -8.34 2.18
CA ILE A 63 -0.01 -8.39 2.26
C ILE A 63 0.61 -7.16 1.58
N LEU A 64 0.13 -6.80 0.39
CA LEU A 64 0.59 -5.60 -0.33
C LEU A 64 0.34 -4.33 0.47
N PHE A 65 -0.85 -4.20 1.08
CA PHE A 65 -1.16 -3.10 1.99
C PHE A 65 -0.16 -3.02 3.15
N PHE A 66 0.16 -4.15 3.78
CA PHE A 66 1.11 -4.18 4.88
C PHE A 66 2.51 -3.74 4.46
N ILE A 67 2.99 -4.24 3.31
CA ILE A 67 4.29 -3.86 2.75
C ILE A 67 4.34 -2.36 2.44
N PHE A 68 3.35 -1.83 1.72
CA PHE A 68 3.35 -0.40 1.35
C PHE A 68 3.19 0.52 2.55
N THR A 69 2.37 0.14 3.53
CA THR A 69 2.22 0.90 4.77
C THR A 69 3.53 0.89 5.57
N TYR A 70 4.21 -0.25 5.67
CA TYR A 70 5.51 -0.33 6.33
C TYR A 70 6.56 0.54 5.61
N LEU A 71 6.63 0.48 4.28
CA LEU A 71 7.56 1.30 3.49
C LEU A 71 7.25 2.80 3.60
N SER A 72 5.98 3.17 3.68
CA SER A 72 5.55 4.55 3.89
C SER A 72 5.94 5.07 5.28
N LEU A 73 5.74 4.26 6.32
CA LEU A 73 5.92 4.68 7.72
C LEU A 73 7.38 4.63 8.17
N VAL A 74 8.07 3.52 7.91
CA VAL A 74 9.44 3.29 8.40
C VAL A 74 10.47 3.87 7.44
N MET A 75 10.12 3.96 6.16
CA MET A 75 10.93 4.56 5.10
C MET A 75 12.42 4.15 5.19
N PRO A 76 12.73 2.87 4.92
CA PRO A 76 14.03 2.29 5.24
C PRO A 76 15.17 2.97 4.48
N LYS A 77 16.38 2.98 5.07
CA LYS A 77 17.55 3.69 4.52
C LYS A 77 17.85 3.35 3.06
N TRP A 78 17.73 2.08 2.66
CA TRP A 78 17.93 1.65 1.26
C TRP A 78 16.96 2.30 0.27
N LEU A 79 15.73 2.60 0.71
CA LEU A 79 14.70 3.24 -0.11
C LEU A 79 14.98 4.75 -0.19
N VAL A 80 15.38 5.33 0.94
CA VAL A 80 15.80 6.73 1.04
C VAL A 80 17.02 7.00 0.15
N ASP A 81 18.02 6.13 0.19
CA ASP A 81 19.23 6.22 -0.62
C ASP A 81 18.93 6.12 -2.12
N ARG A 82 17.84 5.46 -2.53
CA ARG A 82 17.36 5.44 -3.92
C ARG A 82 16.60 6.70 -4.34
N ILE A 83 16.05 7.45 -3.39
CA ILE A 83 15.31 8.70 -3.65
C ILE A 83 16.28 9.90 -3.66
N GLU A 84 17.39 9.82 -2.90
CA GLU A 84 18.43 10.84 -2.89
C GLU A 84 19.39 10.78 -4.08
N LYS A 85 19.46 9.64 -4.77
CA LYS A 85 20.30 9.43 -5.95
C LYS A 85 19.68 10.02 -7.21
#